data_AF-Q2GWX7-F1
#
_entry.id   AF-Q2GWX7-F1
#
_cell.length_a   1.000
_cell.length_b   1.000
_cell.length_c   1.000
_cell.angle_alpha   90.00
_cell.angle_beta   90.00
_cell.angle_gamma   90.00
#
_symmetry.space_group_name_H-M   'P 1'
#
loop_
_entity.id
_entity.type
_entity.pdbx_description
1 polymer ?
#
loop_
_entity_poly.entity_id
_entity_poly.type
_entity_poly.pdbx_seq_one_letter_code
_entity_poly.pdbx_strand_id
1 'polypeptide(L)'
;MAAQLHDSSRPVCFLLRLPPSVRRRIYLHLGVTRWDGLPMLFDLDGPVKRTWQVSFRGLLLSCRLIYGEASGLLFSSNRFVIHYRHVRGNGYDVEPSLQSLRNLTTTSLASLANLKIVLNQTSCHQRNEKEASGKCCDDIRHNGTRGTDYCRQHHTSHHDRPLRSSHSEAGPMLDEWFRTANYLSSRISPGTLRFSLHFKPAVSLNPFLESYGFGSWNIPTLSPLGRKFCGEEDRAGTDPPPKTVTQRTASHAALALRGTTDANSRGATTRNVLRNAPPPDAYAADGFAASHFLREIVPANCLGHLRFLELIFPPYNHLCWPHDGHPVLQDWIATVEWMKTALNTPGLALWMTMAGTVSRSPNRPEHRTELSQAQGDAVLAGYDRILQPLACLGGELGQFYADFAWPWKWTRWSLDMLQALSLESGPAWIKAKENVLDERAERSVLGNRYDRLCAHQGRFEMRPWREEHRIYDW
;
A
#
# COMPACT_ATOMS: atom_id res chain seq x y z
N MET A 1 -10.80 33.61 69.72
CA MET A 1 -9.52 33.02 69.28
C MET A 1 -9.82 31.84 68.37
N ALA A 2 -9.84 32.07 67.05
CA ALA A 2 -10.05 31.03 66.04
C ALA A 2 -8.68 30.71 65.42
N ALA A 3 -8.22 29.47 65.60
CA ALA A 3 -6.95 29.01 65.08
C ALA A 3 -7.03 28.85 63.55
N GLN A 4 -6.14 29.53 62.84
CA GLN A 4 -5.92 29.37 61.40
C GLN A 4 -5.49 27.93 61.13
N LEU A 5 -6.40 27.16 60.52
CA LEU A 5 -6.09 25.83 59.99
C LEU A 5 -5.06 25.98 58.88
N HIS A 6 -3.91 25.36 59.09
CA HIS A 6 -2.80 25.26 58.16
C HIS A 6 -3.28 24.85 56.76
N ASP A 7 -2.98 25.73 55.80
CA ASP A 7 -3.14 25.51 54.37
C ASP A 7 -2.45 24.19 53.98
N SER A 8 -3.27 23.21 53.64
CA SER A 8 -2.86 21.85 53.31
C SER A 8 -2.26 21.89 51.91
N SER A 9 -1.01 22.35 51.80
CA SER A 9 -0.29 22.39 50.53
C SER A 9 -0.29 21.00 49.93
N ARG A 10 -1.13 20.79 48.92
CA ARG A 10 -1.20 19.50 48.21
C ARG A 10 0.20 19.23 47.65
N PRO A 11 0.78 18.03 47.86
CA PRO A 11 2.08 17.71 47.32
C PRO A 11 2.03 17.83 45.79
N VAL A 12 2.63 18.91 45.27
CA VAL A 12 2.77 19.12 43.83
C VAL A 12 3.74 18.04 43.34
N CYS A 13 3.30 17.23 42.37
CA CYS A 13 4.07 16.14 41.79
C CYS A 13 5.52 16.59 41.46
N PHE A 14 6.51 15.94 42.06
CA PHE A 14 7.94 16.31 41.92
C PHE A 14 8.39 16.39 40.46
N LEU A 15 7.88 15.50 39.61
CA LEU A 15 8.17 15.51 38.17
C LEU A 15 7.79 16.85 37.51
N LEU A 16 6.70 17.49 37.92
CA LEU A 16 6.24 18.75 37.35
C LEU A 16 7.14 19.93 37.71
N ARG A 17 7.95 19.81 38.78
CA ARG A 17 8.91 20.84 39.20
C ARG A 17 10.22 20.79 38.42
N LEU A 18 10.52 19.67 37.76
CA LEU A 18 11.73 19.54 36.95
C LEU A 18 11.62 20.40 35.69
N PRO A 19 12.71 21.01 35.19
CA PRO A 19 12.70 21.70 33.90
C PRO A 19 12.26 20.77 32.75
N PRO A 20 11.57 21.28 31.70
CA PRO A 20 11.12 20.46 30.57
C PRO A 20 12.24 19.64 29.90
N SER A 21 13.46 20.18 29.82
CA SER A 21 14.62 19.48 29.27
C SER A 21 15.02 18.25 30.09
N VAL A 22 14.91 18.33 31.43
CA VAL A 22 15.18 17.21 32.34
C VAL A 22 14.08 16.16 32.23
N ARG A 23 12.81 16.57 32.19
CA ARG A 23 11.68 15.65 31.95
C ARG A 23 11.84 14.90 30.63
N ARG A 24 12.24 15.59 29.56
CA ARG A 24 12.51 14.96 28.26
C ARG A 24 13.61 13.89 28.34
N ARG A 25 14.70 14.14 29.07
CA ARG A 25 15.74 13.12 29.31
C ARG A 25 15.22 11.91 30.09
N ILE A 26 14.32 12.13 31.05
CA ILE A 26 13.65 11.04 31.77
C ILE A 26 12.77 10.23 30.81
N TYR A 27 12.04 10.87 29.90
CA TYR A 27 11.23 10.18 28.89
C TYR A 27 12.08 9.32 27.95
N LEU A 28 13.22 9.84 27.51
CA LEU A 28 14.20 9.08 26.73
C LEU A 28 14.73 7.87 27.52
N HIS A 29 15.07 8.08 28.79
CA HIS A 29 15.54 6.99 29.67
C HIS A 29 14.50 5.88 29.85
N LEU A 30 13.22 6.24 29.94
CA LEU A 30 12.10 5.31 30.08
C LEU A 30 11.65 4.70 28.76
N GLY A 31 12.36 4.95 27.66
CA GLY A 31 12.11 4.35 26.36
C GLY A 31 10.88 4.90 25.65
N VAL A 32 10.47 6.14 25.94
CA VAL A 32 9.41 6.82 25.16
C VAL A 32 9.86 7.03 23.71
N THR A 33 11.15 7.27 23.50
CA THR A 33 11.84 7.25 22.20
C THR A 33 13.32 6.94 22.43
N ARG A 34 14.06 6.61 21.36
CA ARG A 34 15.47 6.24 21.47
C ARG A 34 16.36 7.47 21.65
N TRP A 35 17.50 7.25 22.30
CA TRP A 35 18.51 8.29 22.54
C TRP A 35 19.29 8.67 21.28
N ASP A 36 19.39 7.75 20.32
CA ASP A 36 20.04 7.96 19.02
C ASP A 36 19.12 8.68 18.01
N GLY A 37 17.87 8.99 18.39
CA GLY A 37 16.90 9.64 17.53
C GLY A 37 16.26 8.72 16.49
N LEU A 38 16.61 7.44 16.45
CA LEU A 38 15.96 6.49 15.55
C LEU A 38 14.54 6.16 16.05
N PRO A 39 13.56 6.00 15.14
CA PRO A 39 12.20 5.67 15.53
C PRO A 39 12.12 4.25 16.10
N MET A 40 11.42 4.09 17.22
CA MET A 40 11.00 2.77 17.68
C MET A 40 9.79 2.28 16.86
N LEU A 41 9.66 0.96 16.73
CA LEU A 41 8.51 0.33 16.08
C LEU A 41 7.50 -0.14 17.14
N PHE A 42 6.29 0.40 17.10
CA PHE A 42 5.18 0.01 17.96
C PHE A 42 4.07 -0.65 17.13
N ASP A 43 3.54 -1.78 17.60
CA ASP A 43 2.39 -2.46 17.00
C ASP A 43 1.13 -2.12 17.81
N LEU A 44 0.18 -1.41 17.20
CA LEU A 44 -1.04 -0.94 17.86
C LEU A 44 -2.05 -2.06 18.13
N ASP A 45 -2.00 -3.16 17.37
CA ASP A 45 -2.90 -4.32 17.54
C ASP A 45 -2.17 -5.56 18.04
N GLY A 46 -0.85 -5.45 18.25
CA GLY A 46 -0.06 -6.56 18.75
C GLY A 46 -0.44 -6.87 20.20
N PRO A 47 -0.56 -8.16 20.59
CA PRO A 47 -0.41 -8.48 22.00
C PRO A 47 0.92 -7.87 22.43
N VAL A 48 0.95 -7.14 23.55
CA VAL A 48 2.18 -6.57 24.10
C VAL A 48 3.14 -7.74 24.32
N LYS A 49 3.97 -8.05 23.31
CA LYS A 49 4.96 -9.10 23.41
C LYS A 49 5.85 -8.64 24.55
N ARG A 50 5.94 -9.46 25.60
CA ARG A 50 6.61 -9.16 26.87
C ARG A 50 8.07 -8.69 26.70
N THR A 51 8.65 -8.86 25.51
CA THR A 51 10.01 -8.45 25.17
C THR A 51 10.23 -6.94 25.20
N TRP A 52 9.16 -6.13 25.12
CA TRP A 52 9.24 -4.68 25.33
C TRP A 52 8.18 -4.27 26.34
N GLN A 53 8.32 -4.69 27.60
CA GLN A 53 7.62 -4.03 28.69
C GLN A 53 8.14 -2.59 28.77
N VAL A 54 7.54 -1.70 28.00
CA VAL A 54 7.95 -0.30 27.99
C VAL A 54 7.53 0.32 29.31
N SER A 55 8.53 0.67 30.12
CA SER A 55 8.38 1.15 31.50
C SER A 55 7.65 2.50 31.58
N PHE A 56 7.47 3.20 30.45
CA PHE A 56 6.77 4.48 30.39
C PHE A 56 5.25 4.39 30.56
N ARG A 57 4.62 3.21 30.65
CA ARG A 57 3.15 3.14 30.87
C ARG A 57 2.70 3.92 32.10
N GLY A 58 3.50 3.89 33.18
CA GLY A 58 3.24 4.69 34.37
C GLY A 58 3.24 6.19 34.10
N LEU A 59 4.13 6.68 33.22
CA LEU A 59 4.17 8.09 32.82
C LEU A 59 2.88 8.52 32.11
N LEU A 60 2.39 7.70 31.18
CA LEU A 60 1.16 8.00 30.44
C LEU A 60 -0.09 8.02 31.34
N LEU A 61 -0.03 7.36 32.51
CA LEU A 61 -1.12 7.34 33.48
C LEU A 61 -0.93 8.36 34.63
N SER A 62 0.19 9.09 34.67
CA SER A 62 0.55 9.93 35.82
C SER A 62 -0.32 11.19 35.96
N CYS A 63 -0.24 12.11 35.00
CA CYS A 63 -1.05 13.33 35.00
C CYS A 63 -1.20 13.90 33.59
N ARG A 64 -2.15 14.81 33.38
CA ARG A 64 -2.46 15.37 32.06
C ARG A 64 -1.27 16.07 31.39
N LEU A 65 -0.44 16.80 32.16
CA LEU A 65 0.73 17.48 31.59
C LEU A 65 1.79 16.48 31.13
N ILE A 66 2.17 15.53 31.99
CA ILE A 66 3.15 14.48 31.68
C ILE A 66 2.66 13.62 30.52
N TYR A 67 1.37 13.27 30.52
CA TYR A 67 0.75 12.58 29.39
C TYR A 67 0.88 13.39 28.11
N GLY A 68 0.57 14.69 28.12
CA GLY A 68 0.69 15.55 26.94
C GLY A 68 2.11 15.58 26.37
N GLU A 69 3.11 15.78 27.24
CA GLU A 69 4.53 15.81 26.81
C GLU A 69 5.02 14.43 26.33
N ALA A 70 4.77 13.38 27.11
CA ALA A 70 5.24 12.04 26.81
C ALA A 70 4.53 11.44 25.59
N SER A 71 3.20 11.61 25.47
CA SER A 71 2.46 11.14 24.30
C SER A 71 2.84 11.93 23.04
N GLY A 72 3.01 13.26 23.14
CA GLY A 72 3.50 14.07 22.03
C GLY A 72 4.83 13.54 21.50
N LEU A 73 5.81 13.33 22.39
CA LEU A 73 7.11 12.77 22.04
C LEU A 73 7.01 11.33 21.48
N LEU A 74 6.17 10.49 22.09
CA LEU A 74 5.93 9.10 21.67
C LEU A 74 5.40 9.03 20.24
N PHE A 75 4.38 9.82 19.90
CA PHE A 75 3.73 9.78 18.60
C PHE A 75 4.50 10.53 17.50
N SER A 76 5.27 11.56 17.87
CA SER A 76 6.05 12.37 16.91
C SER A 76 7.38 11.73 16.51
N SER A 77 7.94 10.86 17.34
CA SER A 77 9.32 10.38 17.19
C SER A 77 9.42 8.89 16.85
N ASN A 78 8.29 8.18 16.80
CA ASN A 78 8.27 6.74 16.62
C ASN A 78 7.34 6.32 15.48
N ARG A 79 7.48 5.06 15.07
CA ARG A 79 6.70 4.44 14.01
C ARG A 79 5.66 3.51 14.60
N PHE A 80 4.42 3.67 14.15
CA PHE A 80 3.31 2.83 14.56
C PHE A 80 2.88 1.97 13.39
N VAL A 81 2.64 0.69 13.66
CA VAL A 81 2.07 -0.26 12.71
C VAL A 81 0.75 -0.75 13.27
N ILE A 82 -0.27 -0.79 12.44
CA ILE A 82 -1.55 -1.40 12.76
C ILE A 82 -1.89 -2.42 11.67
N HIS A 83 -2.50 -3.54 12.04
CA HIS A 83 -2.82 -4.62 11.12
C HIS A 83 -4.32 -4.92 11.17
N TYR A 84 -5.01 -4.75 10.04
CA TYR A 84 -6.37 -5.25 9.89
C TYR A 84 -6.32 -6.77 9.83
N ARG A 85 -6.33 -7.44 10.98
CA ARG A 85 -6.13 -8.89 11.05
C ARG A 85 -7.22 -9.56 11.87
N HIS A 86 -7.71 -10.70 11.36
CA HIS A 86 -8.35 -11.68 12.21
C HIS A 86 -7.28 -12.28 13.12
N VAL A 87 -7.28 -11.93 14.40
CA VAL A 87 -6.43 -12.62 15.36
C VAL A 87 -7.09 -13.95 15.66
N ARG A 88 -6.74 -15.00 14.90
CA ARG A 88 -7.04 -16.39 15.28
C ARG A 88 -6.15 -16.77 16.46
N GLY A 89 -6.58 -16.44 17.67
CA GLY A 89 -5.98 -16.91 18.91
C GLY A 89 -6.50 -18.30 19.29
N ASN A 90 -5.89 -18.95 20.29
CA ASN A 90 -6.32 -20.23 20.87
C ASN A 90 -7.70 -20.10 21.56
N GLY A 91 -8.77 -19.93 20.79
CA GLY A 91 -10.16 -19.98 21.27
C GLY A 91 -10.94 -18.66 21.31
N TYR A 92 -10.37 -17.54 20.83
CA TYR A 92 -11.13 -16.29 20.68
C TYR A 92 -10.85 -15.67 19.31
N ASP A 93 -11.83 -15.77 18.42
CA ASP A 93 -11.86 -15.00 17.19
C ASP A 93 -12.18 -13.55 17.55
N VAL A 94 -11.14 -12.72 17.65
CA VAL A 94 -11.34 -11.27 17.76
C VAL A 94 -11.66 -10.77 16.37
N GLU A 95 -12.79 -10.08 16.23
CA GLU A 95 -13.14 -9.42 14.97
C GLU A 95 -12.02 -8.43 14.59
N PRO A 96 -11.57 -8.43 13.32
CA PRO A 96 -10.55 -7.52 12.84
C PRO A 96 -11.07 -6.10 13.01
N SER A 97 -10.25 -5.21 13.57
CA SER A 97 -10.67 -3.84 13.75
C SER A 97 -9.50 -2.86 13.79
N LEU A 98 -9.72 -1.66 13.24
CA LEU A 98 -8.86 -0.50 13.39
C LEU A 98 -9.30 0.41 14.55
N GLN A 99 -10.15 -0.10 15.46
CA GLN A 99 -10.65 0.67 16.59
C GLN A 99 -9.53 1.21 17.48
N SER A 100 -8.39 0.51 17.59
CA SER A 100 -7.20 0.99 18.30
C SER A 100 -6.74 2.38 17.83
N LEU A 101 -6.77 2.63 16.51
CA LEU A 101 -6.48 3.97 15.95
C LEU A 101 -7.58 4.99 16.30
N ARG A 102 -8.84 4.58 16.24
CA ARG A 102 -9.97 5.46 16.57
C ARG A 102 -10.04 5.80 18.07
N ASN A 103 -9.45 4.97 18.93
CA ASN A 103 -9.33 5.20 20.36
C ASN A 103 -8.19 6.16 20.73
N LEU A 104 -7.32 6.52 19.78
CA LEU A 104 -6.29 7.54 20.04
C LEU A 104 -6.94 8.90 20.27
N THR A 105 -6.40 9.65 21.21
CA THR A 105 -6.86 11.01 21.50
C THR A 105 -6.56 11.94 20.33
N THR A 106 -7.33 13.04 20.20
CA THR A 106 -7.07 14.06 19.18
C THR A 106 -5.63 14.59 19.24
N THR A 107 -5.08 14.79 20.44
CA THR A 107 -3.69 15.24 20.62
C THR A 107 -2.69 14.18 20.12
N SER A 108 -2.90 12.91 20.46
CA SER A 108 -2.05 11.81 20.01
C SER A 108 -2.05 11.68 18.49
N LEU A 109 -3.23 11.78 17.85
CA LEU A 109 -3.36 11.76 16.39
C LEU A 109 -2.69 12.97 15.75
N ALA A 110 -2.86 14.17 16.31
CA ALA A 110 -2.22 15.38 15.81
C ALA A 110 -0.68 15.33 15.91
N SER A 111 -0.13 14.58 16.87
CA SER A 111 1.31 14.34 17.01
C SER A 111 1.83 13.14 16.21
N LEU A 112 0.96 12.34 15.58
CA LEU A 112 1.34 11.12 14.89
C LEU A 112 2.15 11.45 13.63
N ALA A 113 3.44 11.12 13.65
CA ALA A 113 4.34 11.43 12.55
C ALA A 113 4.53 10.25 11.57
N ASN A 114 4.45 9.00 12.03
CA ASN A 114 4.71 7.83 11.19
C ASN A 114 3.75 6.68 11.51
N LEU A 115 2.83 6.40 10.58
CA LEU A 115 1.84 5.34 10.67
C LEU A 115 1.90 4.46 9.43
N LYS A 116 2.05 3.16 9.67
CA LYS A 116 1.87 2.11 8.67
C LYS A 116 0.59 1.34 8.98
N ILE A 117 -0.33 1.33 8.03
CA ILE A 117 -1.55 0.52 8.11
C ILE A 117 -1.36 -0.66 7.18
N VAL A 118 -1.53 -1.87 7.69
CA VAL A 118 -1.48 -3.10 6.90
C VAL A 118 -2.90 -3.63 6.82
N LEU A 119 -3.59 -3.37 5.70
CA LEU A 119 -4.93 -3.89 5.46
C LEU A 119 -4.90 -5.35 5.03
N ASN A 120 -3.89 -5.73 4.26
CA ASN A 120 -3.79 -7.06 3.69
C ASN A 120 -2.31 -7.45 3.56
N GLN A 121 -1.94 -8.59 4.13
CA GLN A 121 -0.59 -9.15 4.04
C GLN A 121 -0.59 -10.47 3.27
N THR A 122 -0.45 -10.39 1.95
CA THR A 122 -0.42 -11.57 1.05
C THR A 122 0.86 -12.40 1.10
N SER A 123 1.95 -11.85 1.64
CA SER A 123 3.30 -12.45 1.56
C SER A 123 3.79 -13.09 2.87
N CYS A 124 4.48 -14.23 2.75
CA CYS A 124 5.02 -15.08 3.82
C CYS A 124 6.16 -14.53 4.69
N HIS A 125 6.16 -13.24 5.01
CA HIS A 125 7.16 -12.69 5.92
C HIS A 125 6.69 -12.86 7.37
N GLN A 126 7.45 -13.62 8.16
CA GLN A 126 7.28 -13.65 9.61
C GLN A 126 7.40 -12.22 10.17
N ARG A 127 6.67 -11.95 11.25
CA ARG A 127 6.52 -10.64 11.91
C ARG A 127 7.85 -10.03 12.40
N ASN A 128 8.92 -10.82 12.41
CA ASN A 128 10.26 -10.41 12.79
C ASN A 128 11.09 -10.26 11.50
N GLU A 129 11.50 -9.04 11.17
CA GLU A 129 12.22 -8.71 9.93
C GLU A 129 13.52 -9.52 9.76
N LYS A 130 14.07 -10.02 10.88
CA LYS A 130 15.25 -10.90 10.92
C LYS A 130 15.00 -12.33 10.40
N GLU A 131 13.76 -12.83 10.45
CA GLU A 131 13.40 -14.20 10.05
C GLU A 131 12.55 -14.24 8.77
N ALA A 132 12.42 -13.09 8.09
CA ALA A 132 11.70 -12.92 6.82
C ALA A 132 12.37 -13.62 5.62
N SER A 133 12.92 -14.82 5.82
CA SER A 133 13.68 -15.58 4.81
C SER A 133 12.82 -16.14 3.67
N GLY A 134 11.49 -15.93 3.65
CA GLY A 134 10.64 -16.25 2.50
C GLY A 134 10.50 -17.75 2.16
N LYS A 135 11.29 -18.64 2.79
CA LYS A 135 11.42 -20.06 2.44
C LYS A 135 10.11 -20.82 2.30
N CYS A 136 9.09 -20.44 3.07
CA CYS A 136 7.76 -21.03 2.99
C CYS A 136 7.11 -20.93 1.58
N CYS A 137 7.27 -19.80 0.88
CA CYS A 137 6.79 -19.67 -0.50
C CYS A 137 7.70 -20.36 -1.53
N ASP A 138 8.98 -20.57 -1.21
CA ASP A 138 9.97 -21.14 -2.13
C ASP A 138 9.83 -22.66 -2.24
N ASP A 139 9.56 -23.34 -1.12
CA ASP A 139 9.37 -24.80 -1.12
C ASP A 139 8.15 -25.22 -1.97
N ILE A 140 7.14 -24.34 -2.08
CA ILE A 140 5.97 -24.52 -2.94
C ILE A 140 6.36 -24.53 -4.43
N ARG A 141 7.28 -23.63 -4.82
CA ARG A 141 7.71 -23.48 -6.22
C ARG A 141 8.64 -24.60 -6.66
N HIS A 142 9.49 -25.10 -5.76
CA HIS A 142 10.47 -26.14 -6.12
C HIS A 142 9.93 -27.57 -6.04
N ASN A 143 8.92 -27.85 -5.20
CA ASN A 143 8.44 -29.23 -4.99
C ASN A 143 7.14 -29.59 -5.73
N GLY A 144 6.60 -28.69 -6.56
CA GLY A 144 5.68 -28.98 -7.67
C GLY A 144 4.30 -29.57 -7.39
N THR A 145 4.00 -30.14 -6.21
CA THR A 145 2.74 -30.90 -6.02
C THR A 145 2.13 -30.85 -4.61
N ARG A 146 2.78 -30.27 -3.59
CA ARG A 146 2.23 -30.21 -2.21
C ARG A 146 1.98 -28.79 -1.67
N GLY A 147 2.17 -27.75 -2.50
CA GLY A 147 2.47 -26.43 -1.97
C GLY A 147 1.29 -25.59 -1.47
N THR A 148 0.14 -25.60 -2.14
CA THR A 148 -1.03 -24.83 -1.67
C THR A 148 -1.56 -25.37 -0.34
N ASP A 149 -1.51 -26.69 -0.16
CA ASP A 149 -1.91 -27.33 1.08
C ASP A 149 -0.88 -27.15 2.18
N TYR A 150 0.43 -27.10 1.89
CA TYR A 150 1.45 -26.84 2.90
C TYR A 150 1.33 -25.44 3.53
N CYS A 151 1.20 -24.39 2.72
CA CYS A 151 0.93 -23.04 3.22
C CYS A 151 -0.39 -22.98 3.99
N ARG A 152 -1.44 -23.65 3.50
CA ARG A 152 -2.73 -23.71 4.18
C ARG A 152 -2.65 -24.48 5.52
N GLN A 153 -1.92 -25.58 5.58
CA GLN A 153 -1.81 -26.43 6.77
C GLN A 153 -0.89 -25.83 7.84
N HIS A 154 0.19 -25.16 7.43
CA HIS A 154 1.21 -24.65 8.36
C HIS A 154 1.18 -23.13 8.57
N HIS A 155 0.50 -22.37 7.70
CA HIS A 155 0.55 -20.90 7.69
C HIS A 155 -0.82 -20.21 7.51
N THR A 156 -1.94 -20.93 7.70
CA THR A 156 -3.32 -20.36 7.59
C THR A 156 -3.57 -19.15 8.46
N SER A 157 -2.75 -18.89 9.47
CA SER A 157 -2.86 -17.75 10.39
C SER A 157 -1.97 -16.54 10.00
N HIS A 158 -1.22 -16.61 8.90
CA HIS A 158 -0.15 -15.64 8.65
C HIS A 158 -0.27 -14.83 7.35
N HIS A 159 -1.11 -15.23 6.39
CA HIS A 159 -1.29 -14.50 5.12
C HIS A 159 -2.75 -14.32 4.75
N ASP A 160 -3.05 -13.14 4.22
CA ASP A 160 -4.37 -12.82 3.69
C ASP A 160 -4.45 -13.22 2.22
N ARG A 161 -5.66 -13.52 1.74
CA ARG A 161 -5.91 -13.63 0.30
C ARG A 161 -5.72 -12.26 -0.35
N PRO A 162 -5.28 -12.17 -1.61
CA PRO A 162 -5.16 -10.90 -2.31
C PRO A 162 -6.46 -10.10 -2.25
N LEU A 163 -6.35 -8.82 -1.91
CA LEU A 163 -7.52 -7.96 -1.83
C LEU A 163 -8.08 -7.74 -3.23
N ARG A 164 -9.30 -8.22 -3.47
CA ARG A 164 -10.09 -7.92 -4.67
C ARG A 164 -11.40 -7.32 -4.23
N SER A 165 -11.84 -6.24 -4.89
CA SER A 165 -13.14 -5.61 -4.63
C SER A 165 -14.31 -6.57 -4.84
N SER A 166 -14.13 -7.58 -5.70
CA SER A 166 -15.10 -8.65 -5.94
C SER A 166 -15.20 -9.69 -4.81
N HIS A 167 -14.27 -9.71 -3.85
CA HIS A 167 -14.34 -10.65 -2.73
C HIS A 167 -15.30 -10.13 -1.67
N SER A 168 -16.30 -10.93 -1.29
CA SER A 168 -17.27 -10.57 -0.25
C SER A 168 -16.62 -10.25 1.11
N GLU A 169 -15.47 -10.86 1.40
CA GLU A 169 -14.68 -10.60 2.62
C GLU A 169 -14.00 -9.22 2.61
N ALA A 170 -13.79 -8.61 1.44
CA ALA A 170 -13.15 -7.31 1.32
C ALA A 170 -14.06 -6.16 1.78
N GLY A 171 -15.37 -6.29 1.58
CA GLY A 171 -16.36 -5.23 1.85
C GLY A 171 -16.27 -4.68 3.29
N PRO A 172 -16.44 -5.51 4.33
CA PRO A 172 -16.37 -5.06 5.71
C PRO A 172 -15.04 -4.41 6.09
N MET A 173 -13.92 -4.96 5.58
CA MET A 173 -12.60 -4.39 5.79
C MET A 173 -12.46 -3.01 5.16
N LEU A 174 -12.88 -2.87 3.91
CA LEU A 174 -12.83 -1.60 3.20
C LEU A 174 -13.75 -0.58 3.89
N ASP A 175 -14.95 -0.94 4.29
CA ASP A 175 -15.87 -0.07 5.02
C ASP A 175 -15.28 0.41 6.35
N GLU A 176 -14.61 -0.47 7.09
CA GLU A 176 -13.90 -0.09 8.31
C GLU A 176 -12.69 0.81 8.01
N TRP A 177 -11.93 0.50 6.98
CA TRP A 177 -10.83 1.33 6.52
C TRP A 177 -11.31 2.73 6.13
N PHE A 178 -12.35 2.86 5.31
CA PHE A 178 -12.96 4.13 4.92
C PHE A 178 -13.40 4.95 6.14
N ARG A 179 -14.10 4.33 7.10
CA ARG A 179 -14.50 5.00 8.35
C ARG A 179 -13.30 5.49 9.15
N THR A 180 -12.25 4.68 9.26
CA THR A 180 -11.01 5.02 9.98
C THR A 180 -10.25 6.13 9.29
N ALA A 181 -10.07 6.04 7.99
CA ALA A 181 -9.37 7.01 7.18
C ALA A 181 -10.07 8.38 7.23
N ASN A 182 -11.40 8.41 7.15
CA ASN A 182 -12.19 9.63 7.37
C ASN A 182 -11.97 10.20 8.78
N TYR A 183 -12.01 9.35 9.81
CA TYR A 183 -11.74 9.75 11.19
C TYR A 183 -10.33 10.36 11.39
N LEU A 184 -9.31 9.78 10.73
CA LEU A 184 -7.93 10.27 10.75
C LEU A 184 -7.81 11.59 10.00
N SER A 185 -8.35 11.67 8.78
CA SER A 185 -8.26 12.88 7.94
C SER A 185 -8.86 14.11 8.63
N SER A 186 -9.91 13.94 9.44
CA SER A 186 -10.54 15.04 10.18
C SER A 186 -9.78 15.47 11.43
N ARG A 187 -8.69 14.79 11.83
CA ARG A 187 -7.96 15.03 13.10
C ARG A 187 -6.46 15.22 12.91
N ILE A 188 -5.94 14.87 11.75
CA ILE A 188 -4.52 14.98 11.42
C ILE A 188 -4.33 16.13 10.46
N SER A 189 -3.49 17.08 10.84
CA SER A 189 -3.13 18.20 9.97
C SER A 189 -2.52 17.68 8.67
N PRO A 190 -2.92 18.20 7.50
CA PRO A 190 -2.32 17.87 6.23
C PRO A 190 -0.80 17.95 6.31
N GLY A 191 -0.15 16.83 6.04
CA GLY A 191 1.29 16.78 5.92
C GLY A 191 2.12 16.59 7.19
N THR A 192 1.48 16.37 8.33
CA THR A 192 2.18 15.93 9.55
C THR A 192 2.47 14.42 9.52
N LEU A 193 1.57 13.64 8.91
CA LEU A 193 1.64 12.19 8.92
C LEU A 193 2.39 11.64 7.71
N ARG A 194 3.45 10.87 7.97
CA ARG A 194 4.00 9.91 7.01
C ARG A 194 3.13 8.66 7.02
N PHE A 195 2.30 8.54 6.00
CA PHE A 195 1.39 7.42 5.81
C PHE A 195 1.97 6.46 4.77
N SER A 196 2.34 5.25 5.18
CA SER A 196 2.78 4.19 4.26
C SER A 196 1.72 3.10 4.18
N LEU A 197 1.14 2.92 3.00
CA LEU A 197 0.20 1.84 2.72
C LEU A 197 0.88 0.90 1.73
N HIS A 198 1.17 -0.32 2.18
CA HIS A 198 1.86 -1.31 1.35
C HIS A 198 0.83 -2.26 0.75
N PHE A 199 0.80 -2.33 -0.58
CA PHE A 199 0.07 -3.35 -1.30
C PHE A 199 1.05 -4.26 -2.02
N LYS A 200 1.02 -5.56 -1.72
CA LYS A 200 1.76 -6.56 -2.48
C LYS A 200 0.77 -7.37 -3.32
N PRO A 201 0.68 -7.14 -4.64
CA PRO A 201 -0.14 -7.98 -5.50
C PRO A 201 0.38 -9.41 -5.41
N ALA A 202 -0.52 -10.38 -5.19
CA ALA A 202 -0.14 -11.75 -5.51
C ALA A 202 -0.08 -11.88 -7.02
N VAL A 203 1.11 -12.17 -7.53
CA VAL A 203 1.26 -12.58 -8.91
C VAL A 203 0.82 -14.04 -8.96
N SER A 204 -0.44 -14.30 -9.32
CA SER A 204 -0.82 -15.63 -9.80
C SER A 204 -0.22 -15.78 -11.19
N LEU A 205 0.97 -16.37 -11.28
CA LEU A 205 1.64 -16.63 -12.56
C LEU A 205 1.03 -17.84 -13.29
N ASN A 206 -0.08 -18.41 -12.80
CA ASN A 206 -0.71 -19.55 -13.46
C ASN A 206 -2.26 -19.50 -13.37
N PRO A 207 -2.93 -18.77 -14.26
CA PRO A 207 -4.40 -18.76 -14.31
C PRO A 207 -5.01 -20.09 -14.78
N PHE A 208 -4.21 -21.05 -15.28
CA PHE A 208 -4.71 -22.30 -15.85
C PHE A 208 -5.42 -23.22 -14.83
N LEU A 209 -5.15 -23.10 -13.53
CA LEU A 209 -5.76 -23.94 -12.50
C LEU A 209 -7.07 -23.38 -11.90
N GLU A 210 -7.50 -22.16 -12.25
CA GLU A 210 -8.81 -21.62 -11.83
C GLU A 210 -9.94 -21.89 -12.86
N SER A 211 -9.68 -22.67 -13.91
CA SER A 211 -10.63 -22.98 -14.99
C SER A 211 -11.62 -24.11 -14.69
N TYR A 212 -12.32 -24.08 -13.56
CA TYR A 212 -13.56 -24.86 -13.39
C TYR A 212 -14.59 -24.06 -12.58
N GLY A 213 -15.38 -23.24 -13.29
CA GLY A 213 -16.49 -22.51 -12.69
C GLY A 213 -17.06 -21.42 -13.59
N PHE A 214 -17.60 -21.79 -14.76
CA PHE A 214 -18.41 -20.86 -15.55
C PHE A 214 -19.73 -20.58 -14.83
N GLY A 215 -19.89 -19.35 -14.33
CA GLY A 215 -21.15 -18.80 -13.86
C GLY A 215 -21.26 -17.34 -14.28
N SER A 216 -22.04 -17.09 -15.33
CA SER A 216 -22.46 -15.76 -15.76
C SER A 216 -23.26 -15.07 -14.66
N TRP A 217 -22.89 -13.84 -14.30
CA TRP A 217 -23.72 -12.99 -13.44
C TRP A 217 -23.85 -11.58 -14.02
N ASN A 218 -25.12 -11.20 -14.24
CA ASN A 218 -25.56 -9.86 -14.61
C ASN A 218 -25.37 -8.89 -13.44
N ILE A 219 -24.90 -7.68 -13.74
CA ILE A 219 -24.78 -6.57 -12.79
C ILE A 219 -26.10 -5.79 -12.79
N PRO A 220 -26.80 -5.60 -11.65
CA PRO A 220 -27.76 -4.51 -11.51
C PRO A 220 -26.99 -3.22 -11.17
N THR A 221 -27.12 -2.21 -12.04
CA THR A 221 -26.71 -0.83 -11.79
C THR A 221 -27.37 -0.28 -10.51
N LEU A 222 -26.58 0.09 -9.51
CA LEU A 222 -27.02 0.92 -8.39
C LEU A 222 -27.09 2.39 -8.85
N SER A 223 -28.29 2.96 -8.83
CA SER A 223 -28.53 4.40 -8.99
C SER A 223 -28.21 5.15 -7.68
N PRO A 224 -27.86 6.46 -7.73
CA PRO A 224 -27.35 7.19 -6.58
C PRO A 224 -28.49 7.72 -5.70
N LEU A 225 -28.55 7.29 -4.44
CA LEU A 225 -29.43 7.89 -3.42
C LEU A 225 -28.67 8.99 -2.65
N GLY A 226 -29.04 10.24 -2.98
CA GLY A 226 -29.46 11.25 -2.01
C GLY A 226 -28.46 11.74 -0.96
N ARG A 227 -27.74 12.82 -1.28
CA ARG A 227 -27.36 13.85 -0.29
C ARG A 227 -28.61 14.65 0.08
N LYS A 228 -28.95 14.72 1.37
CA LYS A 228 -29.62 15.88 1.99
C LYS A 228 -29.63 15.73 3.52
N PHE A 229 -28.76 16.47 4.18
CA PHE A 229 -28.96 16.95 5.55
C PHE A 229 -28.22 18.30 5.68
N CYS A 230 -28.99 19.37 5.64
CA CYS A 230 -28.82 20.60 6.43
C CYS A 230 -30.21 21.22 6.50
N GLY A 231 -30.72 21.41 7.70
CA GLY A 231 -31.93 22.19 7.96
C GLY A 231 -31.55 23.65 8.16
N GLU A 232 -32.45 24.55 7.77
CA GLU A 232 -32.72 25.79 8.50
C GLU A 232 -34.11 26.33 8.08
N GLU A 233 -34.72 27.04 9.02
CA GLU A 233 -36.15 27.31 9.20
C GLU A 233 -36.75 28.40 8.29
N ASP A 234 -38.08 28.28 8.12
CA ASP A 234 -39.14 29.30 8.06
C ASP A 234 -39.03 30.53 7.13
N ARG A 235 -39.93 30.57 6.13
CA ARG A 235 -41.05 31.54 6.09
C ARG A 235 -42.12 31.18 5.05
N ALA A 236 -43.35 31.53 5.42
CA ALA A 236 -44.64 31.20 4.82
C ALA A 236 -44.95 31.88 3.48
N GLY A 237 -45.89 31.31 2.70
CA GLY A 237 -46.65 32.05 1.68
C GLY A 237 -47.20 31.26 0.48
N THR A 238 -48.42 30.69 0.65
CA THR A 238 -49.58 30.66 -0.28
C THR A 238 -49.48 30.16 -1.75
N ASP A 239 -50.29 29.11 -1.98
CA ASP A 239 -51.18 28.74 -3.10
C ASP A 239 -50.73 28.09 -4.45
N PRO A 240 -51.53 27.14 -5.01
CA PRO A 240 -51.18 26.25 -6.14
C PRO A 240 -52.11 26.44 -7.38
N PRO A 241 -52.28 25.45 -8.30
CA PRO A 241 -51.53 25.13 -9.53
C PRO A 241 -52.38 25.34 -10.82
N PRO A 242 -51.96 24.88 -12.03
CA PRO A 242 -52.43 23.57 -12.55
C PRO A 242 -51.39 22.82 -13.43
N LYS A 243 -51.19 21.50 -13.32
CA LYS A 243 -51.86 20.35 -13.99
C LYS A 243 -51.94 20.36 -15.54
N THR A 244 -51.13 19.49 -16.15
CA THR A 244 -51.36 18.74 -17.43
C THR A 244 -50.42 17.52 -17.35
N VAL A 245 -50.83 16.26 -17.17
CA VAL A 245 -51.72 15.35 -17.93
C VAL A 245 -51.32 15.19 -19.40
N THR A 246 -50.60 14.11 -19.70
CA THR A 246 -50.86 13.30 -20.91
C THR A 246 -50.51 11.83 -20.64
N GLN A 247 -51.56 11.02 -20.50
CA GLN A 247 -51.57 9.57 -20.70
C GLN A 247 -51.64 9.26 -22.21
N ARG A 248 -51.11 8.09 -22.61
CA ARG A 248 -51.55 7.15 -23.69
C ARG A 248 -50.31 6.51 -24.33
N THR A 249 -50.23 5.23 -24.67
CA THR A 249 -51.08 4.03 -24.53
C THR A 249 -50.21 2.83 -24.89
N ALA A 250 -50.46 1.69 -24.27
CA ALA A 250 -49.97 0.38 -24.70
C ALA A 250 -50.84 -0.18 -25.84
N SER A 251 -50.24 -1.00 -26.71
CA SER A 251 -50.88 -2.12 -27.46
C SER A 251 -49.72 -2.92 -28.12
N HIS A 252 -49.35 -4.11 -27.62
CA HIS A 252 -49.89 -5.43 -27.99
C HIS A 252 -49.98 -5.72 -29.50
N ALA A 253 -49.08 -6.57 -30.01
CA ALA A 253 -49.40 -7.60 -30.98
C ALA A 253 -48.31 -8.69 -30.98
N ALA A 254 -48.76 -9.92 -30.73
CA ALA A 254 -47.98 -11.15 -30.77
C ALA A 254 -48.14 -11.85 -32.13
N LEU A 255 -47.35 -12.92 -32.32
CA LEU A 255 -47.35 -13.96 -33.37
C LEU A 255 -46.60 -13.66 -34.67
N ALA A 256 -45.46 -14.36 -34.86
CA ALA A 256 -45.44 -15.61 -35.62
C ALA A 256 -44.07 -16.31 -35.47
N LEU A 257 -44.05 -17.44 -34.76
CA LEU A 257 -42.95 -18.41 -34.75
C LEU A 257 -43.21 -19.43 -35.87
N ARG A 258 -42.38 -19.45 -36.89
CA ARG A 258 -42.10 -20.62 -37.74
C ARG A 258 -40.77 -20.39 -38.47
N GLY A 259 -39.72 -21.01 -37.96
CA GLY A 259 -38.38 -21.02 -38.55
C GLY A 259 -37.74 -22.36 -38.27
N THR A 260 -37.57 -23.11 -39.35
CA THR A 260 -37.01 -24.45 -39.50
C THR A 260 -35.73 -24.70 -38.69
N THR A 261 -35.70 -25.84 -38.00
CA THR A 261 -34.51 -26.40 -37.34
C THR A 261 -33.54 -26.96 -38.37
N ASP A 262 -32.52 -26.17 -38.75
CA ASP A 262 -31.33 -26.69 -39.42
C ASP A 262 -30.33 -27.20 -38.37
N ALA A 263 -30.43 -28.51 -38.11
CA ALA A 263 -29.43 -29.25 -37.35
C ALA A 263 -28.22 -29.55 -38.25
N ASN A 264 -27.37 -28.56 -38.55
CA ASN A 264 -26.05 -28.81 -39.14
C ASN A 264 -24.99 -27.68 -38.97
N SER A 265 -25.14 -26.74 -38.02
CA SER A 265 -24.19 -25.62 -37.83
C SER A 265 -23.39 -25.65 -36.51
N ARG A 266 -23.30 -26.78 -35.81
CA ARG A 266 -22.60 -26.88 -34.50
C ARG A 266 -21.08 -27.08 -34.54
N GLY A 267 -20.43 -26.96 -35.71
CA GLY A 267 -18.99 -27.17 -35.86
C GLY A 267 -18.13 -25.92 -36.08
N ALA A 268 -18.72 -24.77 -36.40
CA ALA A 268 -17.96 -23.61 -36.91
C ALA A 268 -17.80 -22.44 -35.93
N THR A 269 -18.64 -22.32 -34.90
CA THR A 269 -18.64 -21.17 -33.99
C THR A 269 -17.60 -21.25 -32.87
N THR A 270 -17.20 -22.45 -32.44
CA THR A 270 -16.18 -22.63 -31.39
C THR A 270 -14.75 -22.38 -31.88
N ARG A 271 -14.49 -22.43 -33.20
CA ARG A 271 -13.16 -22.17 -33.76
C ARG A 271 -12.79 -20.69 -33.87
N ASN A 272 -13.78 -19.79 -33.95
CA ASN A 272 -13.53 -18.36 -34.04
C ASN A 272 -13.36 -17.67 -32.67
N VAL A 273 -13.87 -18.26 -31.59
CA VAL A 273 -13.68 -17.70 -30.22
C VAL A 273 -12.24 -17.95 -29.71
N LEU A 274 -11.60 -19.05 -30.12
CA LEU A 274 -10.20 -19.36 -29.77
C LEU A 274 -9.16 -18.52 -30.54
N ARG A 275 -9.56 -17.82 -31.62
CA ARG A 275 -8.62 -17.00 -32.41
C ARG A 275 -8.34 -15.62 -31.81
N ASN A 276 -9.15 -15.18 -30.85
CA ASN A 276 -9.00 -13.88 -30.19
C ASN A 276 -8.62 -14.01 -28.71
N ALA A 277 -8.29 -15.21 -28.24
CA ALA A 277 -7.70 -15.35 -26.91
C ALA A 277 -6.37 -14.58 -26.91
N PRO A 278 -6.14 -13.66 -25.97
CA PRO A 278 -4.85 -13.00 -25.86
C PRO A 278 -3.76 -14.06 -25.74
N PRO A 279 -2.53 -13.77 -26.22
CA PRO A 279 -1.41 -14.67 -26.05
C PRO A 279 -1.37 -15.18 -24.61
N PRO A 280 -1.04 -16.46 -24.36
CA PRO A 280 -1.03 -17.05 -23.01
C PRO A 280 -0.26 -16.24 -21.97
N ASP A 281 0.66 -15.38 -22.44
CA ASP A 281 1.56 -14.57 -21.64
C ASP A 281 1.20 -13.07 -21.59
N ALA A 282 0.07 -12.65 -22.16
CA ALA A 282 -0.36 -11.25 -22.09
C ALA A 282 -0.79 -10.86 -20.67
N TYR A 283 -0.61 -9.59 -20.31
CA TYR A 283 -1.05 -9.07 -19.02
C TYR A 283 -2.58 -9.19 -18.88
N ALA A 284 -3.03 -10.08 -18.01
CA ALA A 284 -4.44 -10.49 -17.96
C ALA A 284 -5.38 -9.55 -17.19
N ALA A 285 -4.85 -8.60 -16.41
CA ALA A 285 -5.68 -7.71 -15.60
C ALA A 285 -6.06 -6.44 -16.37
N ASP A 286 -7.24 -5.89 -16.06
CA ASP A 286 -7.78 -4.68 -16.71
C ASP A 286 -7.07 -3.38 -16.26
N GLY A 287 -6.34 -3.43 -15.14
CA GLY A 287 -5.58 -2.30 -14.60
C GLY A 287 -4.38 -2.76 -13.77
N PHE A 288 -3.52 -1.80 -13.41
CA PHE A 288 -2.50 -2.08 -12.41
C PHE A 288 -3.13 -2.10 -11.03
N ALA A 289 -2.61 -2.98 -10.17
CA ALA A 289 -3.01 -3.00 -8.77
C ALA A 289 -2.80 -1.64 -8.07
N ALA A 290 -1.75 -0.90 -8.45
CA ALA A 290 -1.50 0.45 -7.97
C ALA A 290 -2.65 1.41 -8.32
N SER A 291 -3.19 1.35 -9.54
CA SER A 291 -4.33 2.16 -9.96
C SER A 291 -5.57 1.91 -9.12
N HIS A 292 -5.98 0.64 -9.04
CA HIS A 292 -7.16 0.23 -8.27
C HIS A 292 -7.01 0.62 -6.80
N PHE A 293 -5.83 0.41 -6.23
CA PHE A 293 -5.56 0.79 -4.86
C PHE A 293 -5.70 2.30 -4.62
N LEU A 294 -5.09 3.13 -5.48
CA LEU A 294 -5.12 4.58 -5.30
C LEU A 294 -6.52 5.14 -5.53
N ARG A 295 -7.28 4.63 -6.51
CA ARG A 295 -8.59 5.17 -6.90
C ARG A 295 -9.75 4.60 -6.10
N GLU A 296 -9.68 3.33 -5.71
CA GLU A 296 -10.82 2.61 -5.13
C GLU A 296 -10.62 2.25 -3.65
N ILE A 297 -9.38 2.15 -3.17
CA ILE A 297 -9.09 1.70 -1.80
C ILE A 297 -8.71 2.87 -0.89
N VAL A 298 -7.98 3.85 -1.40
CA VAL A 298 -7.63 5.05 -0.63
C VAL A 298 -8.74 6.09 -0.79
N PRO A 299 -9.37 6.57 0.30
CA PRO A 299 -10.34 7.65 0.20
C PRO A 299 -9.68 8.91 -0.38
N ALA A 300 -10.33 9.56 -1.33
CA ALA A 300 -9.77 10.71 -2.04
C ALA A 300 -9.33 11.85 -1.11
N ASN A 301 -10.07 12.11 -0.04
CA ASN A 301 -9.74 13.10 0.99
C ASN A 301 -8.48 12.78 1.79
N CYS A 302 -8.00 11.53 1.78
CA CYS A 302 -6.78 11.14 2.48
C CYS A 302 -5.51 11.34 1.63
N LEU A 303 -5.65 11.40 0.30
CA LEU A 303 -4.50 11.50 -0.62
C LEU A 303 -3.67 12.77 -0.41
N GLY A 304 -4.33 13.90 -0.12
CA GLY A 304 -3.64 15.16 0.18
C GLY A 304 -2.81 15.14 1.47
N HIS A 305 -3.00 14.14 2.33
CA HIS A 305 -2.23 13.97 3.56
C HIS A 305 -0.98 13.09 3.37
N LEU A 306 -0.82 12.44 2.21
CA LEU A 306 0.33 11.58 1.95
C LEU A 306 1.62 12.40 1.87
N ARG A 307 2.59 12.04 2.70
CA ARG A 307 3.98 12.52 2.63
C ARG A 307 4.92 11.53 1.97
N PHE A 308 4.53 10.26 1.94
CA PHE A 308 5.33 9.21 1.36
C PHE A 308 4.40 8.20 0.68
N LEU A 309 4.69 7.82 -0.56
CA LEU A 309 3.95 6.81 -1.30
C LEU A 309 4.97 5.84 -1.90
N GLU A 310 4.83 4.56 -1.60
CA GLU A 310 5.65 3.50 -2.21
C GLU A 310 4.80 2.67 -3.16
N LEU A 311 5.22 2.60 -4.42
CA LEU A 311 4.60 1.79 -5.46
C LEU A 311 5.53 0.66 -5.85
N ILE A 312 5.08 -0.58 -5.69
CA ILE A 312 5.87 -1.77 -5.99
C ILE A 312 5.21 -2.50 -7.17
N PHE A 313 5.93 -2.55 -8.28
CA PHE A 313 5.53 -3.33 -9.45
C PHE A 313 6.29 -4.67 -9.45
N PRO A 314 5.58 -5.78 -9.63
CA PRO A 314 6.20 -7.10 -9.63
C PRO A 314 7.11 -7.27 -10.84
N PRO A 315 8.02 -8.27 -10.81
CA PRO A 315 8.95 -8.48 -11.89
C PRO A 315 8.30 -9.21 -13.07
N TYR A 316 7.51 -8.49 -13.88
CA TYR A 316 6.80 -9.07 -15.03
C TYR A 316 7.76 -9.70 -16.05
N ASN A 317 7.40 -10.86 -16.62
CA ASN A 317 8.13 -11.42 -17.75
C ASN A 317 8.12 -10.44 -18.94
N HIS A 318 9.14 -10.43 -19.79
CA HIS A 318 9.23 -9.59 -20.99
C HIS A 318 8.01 -9.72 -21.92
N LEU A 319 7.35 -10.89 -21.89
CA LEU A 319 6.11 -11.17 -22.63
C LEU A 319 4.85 -10.56 -21.99
N CYS A 320 4.88 -10.35 -20.67
CA CYS A 320 3.73 -9.88 -19.88
C CYS A 320 3.70 -8.35 -19.72
N TRP A 321 4.67 -7.63 -20.28
CA TRP A 321 4.64 -6.17 -20.20
C TRP A 321 3.56 -5.62 -21.13
N PRO A 322 2.67 -4.74 -20.64
CA PRO A 322 1.71 -4.09 -21.52
C PRO A 322 2.45 -3.27 -22.59
N HIS A 323 2.00 -3.43 -23.83
CA HIS A 323 2.48 -2.66 -24.98
C HIS A 323 1.77 -1.30 -25.07
N ASP A 324 2.24 -0.42 -25.94
CA ASP A 324 1.61 0.88 -26.14
C ASP A 324 0.15 0.74 -26.58
N GLY A 325 -0.73 1.58 -26.04
CA GLY A 325 -2.18 1.51 -26.26
C GLY A 325 -2.91 0.43 -25.45
N HIS A 326 -2.21 -0.41 -24.69
CA HIS A 326 -2.86 -1.41 -23.83
C HIS A 326 -3.78 -0.73 -22.80
N PRO A 327 -5.01 -1.23 -22.55
CA PRO A 327 -5.98 -0.60 -21.64
C PRO A 327 -5.43 -0.29 -20.25
N VAL A 328 -4.63 -1.20 -19.69
CA VAL A 328 -3.94 -1.04 -18.39
C VAL A 328 -3.04 0.21 -18.34
N LEU A 329 -2.33 0.52 -19.43
CA LEU A 329 -1.49 1.73 -19.48
C LEU A 329 -2.35 2.99 -19.58
N GLN A 330 -3.49 2.92 -20.28
CA GLN A 330 -4.44 4.03 -20.34
C GLN A 330 -5.08 4.29 -18.97
N ASP A 331 -5.45 3.25 -18.24
CA ASP A 331 -5.90 3.36 -16.85
C ASP A 331 -4.81 3.93 -15.94
N TRP A 332 -3.55 3.52 -16.12
CA TRP A 332 -2.42 4.09 -15.38
C TRP A 332 -2.23 5.58 -15.65
N ILE A 333 -2.27 6.00 -16.92
CA ILE A 333 -2.21 7.41 -17.31
C ILE A 333 -3.34 8.21 -16.64
N ALA A 334 -4.58 7.71 -16.74
CA ALA A 334 -5.74 8.34 -16.12
C ALA A 334 -5.62 8.42 -14.59
N THR A 335 -5.03 7.39 -13.97
CA THR A 335 -4.75 7.36 -12.54
C THR A 335 -3.75 8.45 -12.16
N VAL A 336 -2.65 8.59 -12.89
CA VAL A 336 -1.59 9.57 -12.59
C VAL A 336 -2.10 11.00 -12.80
N GLU A 337 -2.88 11.26 -13.84
CA GLU A 337 -3.52 12.56 -14.05
C GLU A 337 -4.50 12.92 -12.92
N TRP A 338 -5.30 11.95 -12.48
CA TRP A 338 -6.17 12.14 -11.32
C TRP A 338 -5.36 12.40 -10.04
N MET A 339 -4.31 11.61 -9.78
CA MET A 339 -3.40 11.75 -8.64
C MET A 339 -2.79 13.15 -8.54
N LYS A 340 -2.44 13.76 -9.67
CA LYS A 340 -1.87 15.11 -9.72
C LYS A 340 -2.75 16.14 -8.99
N THR A 341 -4.07 15.98 -9.08
CA THR A 341 -5.03 16.89 -8.43
C THR A 341 -5.39 16.48 -6.99
N ALA A 342 -5.20 15.20 -6.65
CA ALA A 342 -5.60 14.64 -5.36
C ALA A 342 -4.47 14.65 -4.31
N LEU A 343 -3.21 14.62 -4.76
CA LEU A 343 -2.02 14.54 -3.91
C LEU A 343 -1.47 15.94 -3.58
N ASN A 344 -0.85 16.04 -2.40
CA ASN A 344 0.00 17.19 -2.07
C ASN A 344 1.40 16.97 -2.66
N THR A 345 1.52 17.12 -3.98
CA THR A 345 2.75 16.86 -4.75
C THR A 345 4.00 17.55 -4.15
N PRO A 346 4.00 18.83 -3.71
CA PRO A 346 5.19 19.47 -3.14
C PRO A 346 5.73 18.83 -1.87
N GLY A 347 4.85 18.24 -1.07
CA GLY A 347 5.24 17.55 0.16
C GLY A 347 5.30 16.04 0.05
N LEU A 348 5.13 15.47 -1.16
CA LEU A 348 5.14 14.03 -1.37
C LEU A 348 6.53 13.53 -1.77
N ALA A 349 6.99 12.49 -1.09
CA ALA A 349 8.07 11.62 -1.54
C ALA A 349 7.47 10.36 -2.18
N LEU A 350 7.65 10.19 -3.50
CA LEU A 350 7.22 9.01 -4.22
C LEU A 350 8.40 8.05 -4.41
N TRP A 351 8.24 6.81 -3.97
CA TRP A 351 9.21 5.74 -4.21
C TRP A 351 8.57 4.71 -5.14
N MET A 352 9.23 4.40 -6.24
CA MET A 352 8.84 3.33 -7.13
C MET A 352 9.87 2.20 -7.16
N THR A 353 9.40 0.98 -6.95
CA THR A 353 10.19 -0.25 -6.98
C THR A 353 9.73 -1.08 -8.17
N MET A 354 10.65 -1.35 -9.10
CA MET A 354 10.40 -2.18 -10.28
C MET A 354 11.21 -3.45 -10.15
N ALA A 355 10.51 -4.59 -10.04
CA ALA A 355 11.16 -5.89 -9.94
C ALA A 355 12.18 -5.97 -8.79
N GLY A 356 11.82 -5.40 -7.63
CA GLY A 356 12.71 -4.88 -6.56
C GLY A 356 14.04 -5.58 -6.28
N THR A 357 14.99 -4.77 -5.80
CA THR A 357 16.37 -5.20 -5.52
C THR A 357 16.52 -6.02 -4.24
N VAL A 358 15.44 -6.15 -3.46
CA VAL A 358 15.47 -6.85 -2.17
C VAL A 358 16.17 -8.19 -2.39
N SER A 359 17.33 -8.31 -1.77
CA SER A 359 18.18 -9.50 -1.67
C SER A 359 17.42 -10.77 -1.26
N ARG A 360 16.16 -10.60 -0.83
CA ARG A 360 15.19 -11.60 -0.38
C ARG A 360 13.89 -11.62 -1.18
N SER A 361 13.86 -11.18 -2.44
CA SER A 361 12.82 -11.67 -3.36
C SER A 361 13.37 -12.96 -3.99
N PRO A 362 13.16 -14.13 -3.36
CA PRO A 362 13.61 -15.41 -3.90
C PRO A 362 12.94 -15.76 -5.22
N ASN A 363 11.88 -15.02 -5.57
CA ASN A 363 11.17 -15.10 -6.82
C ASN A 363 11.99 -14.52 -7.96
N ARG A 364 13.01 -15.27 -8.41
CA ARG A 364 13.52 -15.17 -9.77
C ARG A 364 12.30 -15.22 -10.69
N PRO A 365 12.08 -14.22 -11.55
CA PRO A 365 10.96 -14.27 -12.46
C PRO A 365 11.19 -15.48 -13.37
N GLU A 366 10.13 -16.25 -13.60
CA GLU A 366 10.20 -17.44 -14.45
C GLU A 366 10.80 -17.05 -15.82
N HIS A 367 11.61 -17.94 -16.38
CA HIS A 367 12.25 -17.77 -17.69
C HIS A 367 13.27 -16.62 -17.82
N ARG A 368 13.77 -16.02 -16.72
CA ARG A 368 14.83 -15.00 -16.79
C ARG A 368 16.27 -15.53 -16.73
N THR A 369 16.46 -16.84 -16.65
CA THR A 369 17.80 -17.45 -16.72
C THR A 369 18.47 -17.24 -18.08
N GLU A 370 17.66 -17.08 -19.13
CA GLU A 370 18.10 -16.98 -20.53
C GLU A 370 17.48 -15.75 -21.21
N LEU A 371 17.54 -14.59 -20.56
CA LEU A 371 17.06 -13.35 -21.14
C LEU A 371 18.04 -12.85 -22.22
N SER A 372 17.58 -12.81 -23.47
CA SER A 372 18.34 -12.19 -24.56
C SER A 372 18.45 -10.66 -24.35
N GLN A 373 19.32 -10.01 -25.11
CA GLN A 373 19.42 -8.55 -25.08
C GLN A 373 18.09 -7.88 -25.44
N ALA A 374 17.46 -8.28 -26.55
CA ALA A 374 16.18 -7.72 -26.99
C ALA A 374 15.06 -7.93 -25.95
N GLN A 375 15.03 -9.07 -25.26
CA GLN A 375 14.05 -9.32 -24.21
C GLN A 375 14.30 -8.46 -22.97
N GLY A 376 15.56 -8.24 -22.59
CA GLY A 376 15.90 -7.32 -21.50
C GLY A 376 15.59 -5.87 -21.85
N ASP A 377 15.83 -5.46 -23.09
CA ASP A 377 15.44 -4.14 -23.60
C ASP A 377 13.92 -3.96 -23.57
N ALA A 378 13.15 -5.01 -23.88
CA ALA A 378 11.68 -4.98 -23.74
C ALA A 378 11.22 -4.78 -22.28
N VAL A 379 11.92 -5.37 -21.30
CA VAL A 379 11.65 -5.10 -19.87
C VAL A 379 11.95 -3.66 -19.51
N LEU A 380 13.07 -3.10 -19.98
CA LEU A 380 13.41 -1.69 -19.74
C LEU A 380 12.39 -0.75 -20.38
N ALA A 381 11.93 -1.03 -21.60
CA ALA A 381 10.86 -0.29 -22.24
C ALA A 381 9.55 -0.36 -21.43
N GLY A 382 9.27 -1.49 -20.80
CA GLY A 382 8.17 -1.63 -19.85
C GLY A 382 8.29 -0.69 -18.64
N TYR A 383 9.50 -0.55 -18.07
CA TYR A 383 9.73 0.42 -16.99
C TYR A 383 9.48 1.85 -17.47
N ASP A 384 9.98 2.20 -18.65
CA ASP A 384 9.81 3.53 -19.24
C ASP A 384 8.32 3.88 -19.45
N ARG A 385 7.49 2.92 -19.92
CA ARG A 385 6.03 3.12 -20.08
C ARG A 385 5.30 3.42 -18.77
N ILE A 386 5.73 2.83 -17.65
CA ILE A 386 5.14 3.12 -16.33
C ILE A 386 5.64 4.46 -15.79
N LEU A 387 6.91 4.80 -16.04
CA LEU A 387 7.53 6.05 -15.61
C LEU A 387 6.99 7.27 -16.35
N GLN A 388 6.76 7.17 -17.65
CA GLN A 388 6.45 8.31 -18.51
C GLN A 388 5.28 9.16 -17.98
N PRO A 389 4.13 8.58 -17.55
CA PRO A 389 3.03 9.38 -17.01
C PRO A 389 3.43 10.15 -15.74
N LEU A 390 4.32 9.61 -14.91
CA LEU A 390 4.77 10.26 -13.67
C LEU A 390 5.57 11.54 -13.90
N ALA A 391 6.11 11.76 -15.10
CA ALA A 391 6.80 13.00 -15.44
C ALA A 391 5.89 14.23 -15.28
N CYS A 392 4.57 14.08 -15.42
CA CYS A 392 3.62 15.17 -15.21
C CYS A 392 3.55 15.66 -13.74
N LEU A 393 4.04 14.85 -12.80
CA LEU A 393 4.15 15.18 -11.37
C LEU A 393 5.50 15.85 -11.04
N GLY A 394 6.53 15.61 -11.84
CA GLY A 394 7.93 15.92 -11.51
C GLY A 394 8.26 17.39 -11.24
N GLY A 395 7.50 18.30 -11.86
CA GLY A 395 7.67 19.75 -11.64
C GLY A 395 7.35 20.18 -10.22
N GLU A 396 6.44 19.47 -9.55
CA GLU A 396 5.95 19.80 -8.21
C GLU A 396 6.31 18.75 -7.18
N LEU A 397 6.60 17.52 -7.58
CA LEU A 397 6.84 16.40 -6.68
C LEU A 397 8.00 16.71 -5.72
N GLY A 398 7.77 16.58 -4.41
CA GLY A 398 8.76 16.86 -3.38
C GLY A 398 10.04 16.05 -3.57
N GLN A 399 9.92 14.73 -3.67
CA GLN A 399 11.03 13.81 -3.92
C GLN A 399 10.55 12.61 -4.76
N PHE A 400 11.44 12.06 -5.59
CA PHE A 400 11.21 10.80 -6.29
C PHE A 400 12.41 9.88 -6.14
N TYR A 401 12.15 8.61 -5.86
CA TYR A 401 13.16 7.59 -5.68
C TYR A 401 12.83 6.35 -6.50
N ALA A 402 13.82 5.83 -7.21
CA ALA A 402 13.72 4.57 -7.93
C ALA A 402 14.51 3.46 -7.20
N ASP A 403 13.95 2.25 -7.18
CA ASP A 403 14.65 1.01 -6.84
C ASP A 403 14.38 -0.04 -7.92
N PHE A 404 15.16 0.02 -9.00
CA PHE A 404 14.92 -0.75 -10.22
C PHE A 404 15.94 -1.87 -10.35
N ALA A 405 15.45 -3.09 -10.51
CA ALA A 405 16.32 -4.21 -10.80
C ALA A 405 16.78 -4.21 -12.26
N TRP A 406 18.08 -4.45 -12.44
CA TRP A 406 18.67 -4.67 -13.74
C TRP A 406 18.17 -6.00 -14.33
N PRO A 407 17.49 -6.01 -15.50
CA PRO A 407 16.77 -7.20 -15.99
C PRO A 407 17.63 -8.44 -16.14
N TRP A 408 18.91 -8.27 -16.50
CA TRP A 408 19.84 -9.37 -16.73
C TRP A 408 20.47 -9.95 -15.47
N LYS A 409 20.29 -9.34 -14.28
CA LYS A 409 20.95 -9.80 -13.05
C LYS A 409 20.62 -11.26 -12.67
N TRP A 410 19.52 -11.80 -13.20
CA TRP A 410 19.08 -13.18 -12.99
C TRP A 410 19.47 -14.15 -14.12
N THR A 411 20.14 -13.67 -15.16
CA THR A 411 20.61 -14.50 -16.28
C THR A 411 21.79 -15.36 -15.88
N ARG A 412 21.95 -16.50 -16.55
CA ARG A 412 23.13 -17.36 -16.37
C ARG A 412 24.43 -16.59 -16.61
N TRP A 413 24.48 -15.77 -17.65
CA TRP A 413 25.63 -14.91 -17.93
C TRP A 413 25.99 -13.97 -16.77
N SER A 414 24.99 -13.33 -16.15
CA SER A 414 25.26 -12.49 -14.96
C SER A 414 25.71 -13.31 -13.76
N LEU A 415 25.18 -14.53 -13.57
CA LEU A 415 25.64 -15.44 -12.52
C LEU A 415 27.09 -15.89 -12.75
N ASP A 416 27.46 -16.23 -13.98
CA ASP A 416 28.82 -16.61 -14.36
C ASP A 416 29.78 -15.43 -14.14
N MET A 417 29.35 -14.19 -14.48
CA MET A 417 30.10 -12.97 -14.19
C MET A 417 30.29 -12.74 -12.68
N LEU A 418 29.25 -12.96 -11.88
CA LEU A 418 29.32 -12.84 -10.41
C LEU A 418 30.29 -13.87 -9.81
N GLN A 419 30.36 -15.07 -10.36
CA GLN A 419 31.30 -16.11 -9.92
C GLN A 419 32.75 -15.79 -10.30
N ALA A 420 32.96 -15.12 -11.44
CA ALA A 420 34.28 -14.67 -11.88
C ALA A 420 34.80 -13.46 -11.07
N LEU A 421 33.90 -12.66 -10.52
CA LEU A 421 34.23 -11.52 -9.65
C LEU A 421 34.43 -11.98 -8.20
N SER A 422 35.19 -11.22 -7.41
CA SER A 422 35.29 -11.49 -5.97
C SER A 422 33.93 -11.33 -5.27
N LEU A 423 33.80 -11.94 -4.08
CA LEU A 423 32.59 -11.86 -3.26
C LEU A 423 32.12 -10.41 -3.01
N GLU A 424 33.06 -9.47 -2.89
CA GLU A 424 32.78 -8.04 -2.71
C GLU A 424 32.46 -7.33 -4.04
N SER A 425 33.15 -7.70 -5.13
CA SER A 425 33.05 -7.02 -6.42
C SER A 425 31.76 -7.37 -7.17
N GLY A 426 31.27 -8.60 -7.05
CA GLY A 426 30.05 -9.05 -7.74
C GLY A 426 28.81 -8.23 -7.37
N PRO A 427 28.43 -8.14 -6.08
CA PRO A 427 27.30 -7.32 -5.64
C PRO A 427 27.47 -5.83 -5.98
N ALA A 428 28.69 -5.30 -5.88
CA ALA A 428 28.99 -3.92 -6.25
C ALA A 428 28.75 -3.66 -7.74
N TRP A 429 29.08 -4.61 -8.61
CA TRP A 429 28.86 -4.53 -10.04
C TRP A 429 27.37 -4.52 -10.41
N ILE A 430 26.56 -5.44 -9.86
CA ILE A 430 25.10 -5.40 -10.05
C ILE A 430 24.54 -4.07 -9.53
N LYS A 431 24.97 -3.65 -8.35
CA LYS A 431 24.46 -2.40 -7.77
C LYS A 431 24.82 -1.19 -8.61
N ALA A 432 25.99 -1.17 -9.26
CA ALA A 432 26.34 -0.13 -10.20
C ALA A 432 25.40 -0.11 -11.41
N LYS A 433 25.02 -1.27 -11.96
CA LYS A 433 24.02 -1.35 -13.05
C LYS A 433 22.63 -0.86 -12.61
N GLU A 434 22.18 -1.24 -11.42
CA GLU A 434 20.91 -0.80 -10.86
C GLU A 434 20.91 0.71 -10.55
N ASN A 435 22.00 1.26 -10.01
CA ASN A 435 22.12 2.70 -9.76
C ASN A 435 21.99 3.53 -11.04
N VAL A 436 22.54 3.05 -12.18
CA VAL A 436 22.36 3.72 -13.48
C VAL A 436 20.89 3.74 -13.92
N LEU A 437 20.15 2.65 -13.67
CA LEU A 437 18.71 2.60 -13.95
C LEU A 437 17.93 3.53 -13.02
N ASP A 438 18.26 3.54 -11.73
CA ASP A 438 17.62 4.42 -10.76
C ASP A 438 17.82 5.90 -11.15
N GLU A 439 19.06 6.29 -11.49
CA GLU A 439 19.36 7.66 -11.92
C GLU A 439 18.60 8.04 -13.19
N ARG A 440 18.55 7.14 -14.18
CA ARG A 440 17.79 7.37 -15.42
C ARG A 440 16.30 7.58 -15.11
N ALA A 441 15.72 6.73 -14.26
CA ALA A 441 14.32 6.83 -13.85
C ALA A 441 14.04 8.14 -13.10
N GLU A 442 14.90 8.48 -12.14
CA GLU A 442 14.77 9.70 -11.33
C GLU A 442 14.87 10.96 -12.19
N ARG A 443 15.83 11.01 -13.11
CA ARG A 443 15.95 12.11 -14.09
C ARG A 443 14.75 12.17 -15.04
N SER A 444 14.22 11.02 -15.47
CA SER A 444 13.04 10.98 -16.36
C SER A 444 11.78 11.55 -15.69
N VAL A 445 11.61 11.34 -14.38
CA VAL A 445 10.43 11.84 -13.65
C VAL A 445 10.64 13.28 -13.21
N LEU A 446 11.77 13.61 -12.59
CA LEU A 446 12.01 14.95 -12.02
C LEU A 446 12.53 15.98 -13.03
N GLY A 447 12.97 15.55 -14.22
CA GLY A 447 13.59 16.42 -15.22
C GLY A 447 14.78 17.21 -14.65
N ASN A 448 14.90 18.48 -15.02
CA ASN A 448 15.97 19.39 -14.57
C ASN A 448 16.03 19.56 -13.04
N ARG A 449 14.95 19.24 -12.31
CA ARG A 449 14.94 19.30 -10.84
C ARG A 449 15.86 18.25 -10.24
N TYR A 450 16.03 17.10 -10.90
CA TYR A 450 16.98 16.07 -10.49
C TYR A 450 18.39 16.63 -10.35
N ASP A 451 18.90 17.28 -11.40
CA ASP A 451 20.27 17.80 -11.42
C ASP A 451 20.47 18.92 -10.39
N ARG A 452 19.44 19.74 -10.13
CA ARG A 452 19.47 20.75 -9.04
C ARG A 452 19.56 20.11 -7.65
N LEU A 453 18.79 19.04 -7.40
CA LEU A 453 18.86 18.30 -6.14
C LEU A 453 20.24 17.67 -5.95
N CYS A 454 20.80 17.05 -7.00
CA CYS A 454 22.17 16.52 -7.00
C CYS A 454 23.22 17.60 -6.67
N ALA A 455 23.07 18.80 -7.23
CA ALA A 455 24.03 19.89 -7.06
C ALA A 455 23.99 20.49 -5.63
N HIS A 456 22.79 20.68 -5.05
CA HIS A 456 22.65 21.32 -3.75
C HIS A 456 22.97 20.41 -2.56
N GLN A 457 22.72 19.10 -2.67
CA GLN A 457 22.86 18.19 -1.53
C GLN A 457 24.25 17.56 -1.41
N GLY A 458 25.22 17.90 -2.27
CA GLY A 458 26.61 17.44 -2.15
C GLY A 458 26.72 15.93 -1.97
N ARG A 459 26.47 15.14 -3.03
CA ARG A 459 26.08 13.72 -2.95
C ARG A 459 24.86 13.56 -2.04
N PHE A 460 23.67 13.46 -2.63
CA PHE A 460 22.43 13.00 -1.99
C PHE A 460 22.72 12.34 -0.64
N GLU A 461 22.39 13.04 0.46
CA GLU A 461 22.39 12.44 1.80
C GLU A 461 21.84 11.04 1.64
N MET A 462 22.71 10.07 1.97
CA MET A 462 22.55 8.65 1.63
C MET A 462 21.08 8.28 1.79
N ARG A 463 20.38 7.99 0.68
CA ARG A 463 18.93 7.70 0.60
C ARG A 463 18.47 7.15 1.96
N PRO A 464 17.81 7.95 2.85
CA PRO A 464 17.74 7.62 4.28
C PRO A 464 17.24 6.21 4.60
N TRP A 465 16.43 5.61 3.71
CA TRP A 465 15.94 4.24 3.82
C TRP A 465 16.90 3.15 3.30
N ARG A 466 17.91 3.45 2.45
CA ARG A 466 18.95 2.48 2.06
C ARG A 466 19.77 2.04 3.27
N GLU A 467 19.96 2.89 4.27
CA GLU A 467 20.58 2.48 5.54
C GLU A 467 19.59 1.69 6.42
N GLU A 468 18.32 2.06 6.45
CA GLU A 468 17.28 1.31 7.20
C GLU A 468 17.17 -0.14 6.74
N HIS A 469 17.33 -0.44 5.45
CA HIS A 469 17.38 -1.82 4.97
C HIS A 469 18.72 -2.53 5.28
N ARG A 470 19.84 -1.79 5.29
CA ARG A 470 21.18 -2.32 5.60
C ARG A 470 21.38 -2.69 7.07
N ILE A 471 20.73 -2.01 8.01
CA ILE A 471 20.86 -2.31 9.46
C ILE A 471 20.37 -3.73 9.79
N TYR A 472 19.61 -4.37 8.90
CA TYR A 472 19.07 -5.73 9.08
C TYR A 472 19.66 -6.76 8.11
N ASP A 473 20.76 -6.42 7.41
CA ASP A 473 21.52 -7.26 6.48
C ASP A 473 22.73 -7.99 7.12
N TRP A 474 22.84 -8.01 8.46
CA TRP A 474 23.87 -8.74 9.22
C TRP A 474 23.33 -10.02 9.87
#